data_AF-A0A1G0YFZ8-F1
#
_entry.id   AF-A0A1G0YFZ8-F1
#
_cell.length_a   1.000
_cell.length_b   1.000
_cell.length_c   1.000
_cell.angle_alpha   90.00
_cell.angle_beta   90.00
_cell.angle_gamma   90.00
#
_symmetry.space_group_name_H-M   'P 1'
#
loop_
_entity.id
_entity.type
_entity.pdbx_description
1 polymer ?
#
loop_
_entity_poly.entity_id
_entity_poly.type
_entity_poly.pdbx_seq_one_letter_code
_entity_poly.pdbx_strand_id
1 'polypeptide(L)'
;MRQNKLAINLKRGVWAVAVSLLASGYATQAAYVELPTGKRIDGTEIRATATGDIILTTPQGRMTFTKGQYVRAMADKPAEIEQAVQMAQAKQYDEAIKKLEDVVARYRFLEWDNQARALLPKIYSDKGDFASAISSYDKLFAASPKSREEADIVWPYRQTLMGAKMYDKLIQQLNEVIAGSARPEAARAQIMRGDAQLAQGQLEPAALDYLRTMVLFKAEGDYQAEAMFKAASVLEQLRDSRAKELYRRVTQEYPGSPYAAPSRAKL
;
A
#
# COMPACT_ATOMS: atom_id res chain seq x y z
N MET A 1 -32.25 21.03 -29.92
CA MET A 1 -31.79 22.07 -28.97
C MET A 1 -30.93 21.38 -27.91
N ARG A 2 -29.64 21.71 -27.81
CA ARG A 2 -29.01 22.46 -26.70
C ARG A 2 -29.19 21.85 -25.29
N GLN A 3 -28.09 21.27 -24.76
CA GLN A 3 -27.43 21.53 -23.45
C GLN A 3 -28.27 21.35 -22.15
N ASN A 4 -27.80 20.94 -20.96
CA ASN A 4 -26.50 20.68 -20.28
C ASN A 4 -26.79 19.73 -19.07
N LYS A 5 -25.90 19.12 -18.27
CA LYS A 5 -24.42 18.99 -18.11
C LYS A 5 -24.19 17.61 -17.43
N LEU A 6 -23.23 16.77 -17.84
CA LEU A 6 -21.87 16.64 -17.27
C LEU A 6 -21.75 16.64 -15.73
N ALA A 7 -21.75 15.44 -15.12
CA ALA A 7 -21.08 15.14 -13.83
C ALA A 7 -20.94 13.62 -13.59
N ILE A 8 -20.25 12.87 -14.46
CA ILE A 8 -19.89 11.47 -14.16
C ILE A 8 -18.58 11.47 -13.37
N ASN A 9 -18.70 11.33 -12.05
CA ASN A 9 -17.57 11.13 -11.15
C ASN A 9 -16.82 9.84 -11.54
N LEU A 10 -15.55 9.96 -11.95
CA LEU A 10 -14.65 8.81 -11.96
C LEU A 10 -14.43 8.38 -10.50
N LYS A 11 -15.19 7.37 -10.07
CA LYS A 11 -14.83 6.59 -8.88
C LYS A 11 -13.52 5.87 -9.16
N ARG A 12 -12.41 6.54 -8.81
CA ARG A 12 -11.17 5.84 -8.39
C ARG A 12 -11.61 4.74 -7.42
N GLY A 13 -11.03 3.55 -7.54
CA GLY A 13 -11.41 2.39 -6.74
C GLY A 13 -11.25 2.66 -5.24
N VAL A 14 -12.31 3.14 -4.61
CA VAL A 14 -12.45 3.14 -3.16
C VAL A 14 -12.63 1.68 -2.78
N TRP A 15 -11.52 1.05 -2.37
CA TRP A 15 -11.60 -0.18 -1.60
C TRP A 15 -12.36 0.16 -0.33
N ALA A 16 -13.65 -0.17 -0.32
CA ALA A 16 -14.50 -0.01 0.83
C ALA A 16 -13.97 -0.95 1.91
N VAL A 17 -13.28 -0.39 2.90
CA VAL A 17 -12.91 -1.14 4.10
C VAL A 17 -14.22 -1.48 4.81
N ALA A 18 -14.66 -2.73 4.65
CA ALA A 18 -15.70 -3.30 5.48
C ALA A 18 -15.14 -3.44 6.90
N VAL A 19 -15.23 -2.36 7.69
CA VAL A 19 -14.94 -2.41 9.12
C VAL A 19 -16.06 -3.17 9.77
N SER A 20 -15.88 -4.48 9.92
CA SER A 20 -16.72 -5.32 10.77
C SER A 20 -16.56 -4.84 12.21
N LEU A 21 -17.48 -3.98 12.65
CA LEU A 21 -17.60 -3.53 14.03
C LEU A 21 -18.08 -4.69 14.91
N LEU A 22 -17.17 -5.61 15.24
CA LEU A 22 -17.28 -6.38 16.45
C LEU A 22 -17.02 -5.42 17.61
N ALA A 23 -18.11 -5.00 18.26
CA ALA A 23 -18.09 -4.20 19.48
C ALA A 23 -17.62 -5.05 20.67
N SER A 24 -16.37 -5.49 20.62
CA SER A 24 -15.65 -6.02 21.78
C SER A 24 -15.40 -4.86 22.73
N GLY A 25 -15.88 -4.97 23.97
CA GLY A 25 -15.69 -3.91 24.97
C GLY A 25 -14.20 -3.58 25.11
N TYR A 26 -13.87 -2.28 25.02
CA TYR A 26 -12.50 -1.79 25.16
C TYR A 26 -12.03 -1.95 26.61
N ALA A 27 -11.57 -3.15 26.96
CA ALA A 27 -10.55 -3.28 27.99
C ALA A 27 -9.33 -2.50 27.48
N THR A 28 -9.06 -1.34 28.09
CA THR A 28 -7.85 -0.56 27.84
C THR A 28 -6.66 -1.51 27.99
N GLN A 29 -5.95 -1.75 26.90
CA GLN A 29 -4.88 -2.75 26.85
C GLN A 29 -3.65 -2.19 27.58
N ALA A 30 -3.70 -2.34 28.91
CA ALA A 30 -2.78 -1.70 29.85
C ALA A 30 -1.32 -1.88 29.42
N ALA A 31 -0.56 -0.79 29.53
CA ALA A 31 0.85 -0.74 29.22
C ALA A 31 1.62 -1.89 29.88
N TYR A 32 2.47 -2.59 29.13
CA TYR A 32 3.17 -3.78 29.63
C TYR A 32 4.57 -3.96 29.04
N VAL A 33 5.36 -4.76 29.75
CA VAL A 33 6.65 -5.30 29.30
C VAL A 33 6.57 -6.83 29.27
N GLU A 34 7.09 -7.43 28.21
CA GLU A 34 7.19 -8.88 28.02
C GLU A 34 8.66 -9.31 28.13
N LEU A 35 8.95 -10.25 29.01
CA LEU A 35 10.30 -10.77 29.24
C LEU A 35 10.61 -11.95 28.31
N PRO A 36 11.90 -12.28 28.05
CA PRO A 36 12.29 -13.46 27.26
C PRO A 36 11.72 -14.81 27.76
N THR A 37 11.25 -14.87 29.00
CA THR A 37 10.56 -16.04 29.58
C THR A 37 9.08 -16.15 29.20
N GLY A 38 8.55 -15.23 28.38
CA GLY A 38 7.12 -15.10 28.09
C GLY A 38 6.32 -14.45 29.23
N LYS A 39 6.97 -14.06 30.35
CA LYS A 39 6.30 -13.37 31.45
C LYS A 39 5.97 -11.93 31.04
N ARG A 40 4.67 -11.60 31.03
CA ARG A 40 4.15 -10.23 30.97
C ARG A 40 4.19 -9.58 32.36
N ILE A 41 4.53 -8.30 32.40
CA ILE A 41 4.44 -7.42 33.56
C ILE A 41 3.62 -6.20 33.14
N ASP A 42 2.43 -6.05 33.75
CA ASP A 42 1.54 -4.92 33.52
C ASP A 42 1.90 -3.71 34.39
N GLY A 43 1.62 -2.53 33.85
CA GLY A 43 1.79 -1.24 34.51
C GLY A 43 0.70 -0.25 34.15
N THR A 44 0.76 0.92 34.79
CA THR A 44 -0.16 2.05 34.60
C THR A 44 0.44 3.15 33.72
N GLU A 45 1.76 3.20 33.59
CA GLU A 45 2.47 4.06 32.63
C GLU A 45 3.71 3.33 32.10
N ILE A 46 4.09 3.60 30.86
CA ILE A 46 5.35 3.13 30.26
C ILE A 46 6.02 4.27 29.50
N ARG A 47 7.35 4.37 29.59
CA ARG A 47 8.16 5.31 28.81
C ARG A 47 9.45 4.62 28.38
N ALA A 48 9.89 4.86 27.14
CA ALA A 48 11.19 4.41 26.66
C ALA A 48 12.21 5.57 26.71
N THR A 49 13.47 5.26 27.03
CA THR A 49 14.59 6.19 26.89
C THR A 49 15.09 6.23 25.44
N ALA A 50 15.93 7.21 25.10
CA ALA A 50 16.58 7.28 23.79
C ALA A 50 17.52 6.07 23.52
N THR A 51 18.04 5.43 24.56
CA THR A 51 18.88 4.22 24.52
C THR A 51 18.08 2.93 24.32
N GLY A 52 16.75 2.97 24.51
CA GLY A 52 15.88 1.79 24.45
C GLY A 52 15.78 1.03 25.78
N ASP A 53 15.96 1.72 26.90
CA ASP A 53 15.60 1.19 28.22
C ASP A 53 14.15 1.57 28.51
N ILE A 54 13.40 0.65 29.10
CA ILE A 54 11.96 0.79 29.33
C ILE A 54 11.70 1.01 30.81
N ILE A 55 11.03 2.11 31.13
CA ILE A 55 10.59 2.44 32.48
C ILE A 55 9.09 2.21 32.57
N LEU A 56 8.70 1.15 33.28
CA LEU A 56 7.32 0.78 33.56
C LEU A 56 6.95 1.22 34.98
N THR A 57 5.86 1.96 35.14
CA THR A 57 5.27 2.23 36.45
C THR A 57 4.22 1.17 36.74
N THR A 58 4.39 0.40 37.81
CA THR A 58 3.40 -0.57 38.30
C THR A 58 2.78 -0.07 39.61
N PRO A 59 1.68 -0.67 40.11
CA PRO A 59 1.13 -0.35 41.42
C PRO A 59 2.10 -0.56 42.59
N GLN A 60 3.18 -1.34 42.39
CA GLN A 60 4.21 -1.62 43.40
C GLN A 60 5.43 -0.70 43.30
N GLY A 61 5.54 0.14 42.25
CA GLY A 61 6.64 1.07 42.05
C GLY A 61 7.12 1.14 40.59
N ARG A 62 8.23 1.82 40.35
CA ARG A 62 8.82 1.94 39.02
C ARG A 62 9.85 0.83 38.80
N MET A 63 9.73 0.13 37.68
CA MET A 63 10.64 -0.89 37.20
C MET A 63 11.36 -0.38 35.95
N THR A 64 12.66 -0.64 35.86
CA THR A 64 13.46 -0.34 34.66
C THR A 64 13.95 -1.64 34.06
N PHE A 65 13.72 -1.82 32.76
CA PHE A 65 14.19 -2.94 31.97
C PHE A 65 15.19 -2.40 30.94
N THR A 66 16.45 -2.82 31.04
CA THR A 66 17.45 -2.43 30.05
C THR A 66 17.28 -3.21 28.76
N LYS A 67 17.80 -2.68 27.65
CA LYS A 67 17.74 -3.36 26.35
C LYS A 67 18.29 -4.81 26.44
N GLY A 68 17.45 -5.78 26.06
CA GLY A 68 17.75 -7.22 26.14
C GLY A 68 17.18 -7.93 27.37
N GLN A 69 16.72 -7.21 28.41
CA GLN A 69 15.95 -7.79 29.51
C GLN A 69 14.49 -8.03 29.15
N TYR A 70 14.01 -7.44 28.06
CA TYR A 70 12.66 -7.56 27.54
C TYR A 70 12.68 -7.89 26.05
N VAL A 71 11.63 -8.56 25.56
CA VAL A 71 11.42 -8.83 24.12
C VAL A 71 10.40 -7.89 23.50
N ARG A 72 9.46 -7.36 24.30
CA ARG A 72 8.42 -6.41 23.85
C ARG A 72 8.09 -5.42 24.96
N ALA A 73 7.77 -4.19 24.56
CA ALA A 73 7.25 -3.16 25.45
C ALA A 73 6.14 -2.43 24.69
N MET A 74 4.94 -2.35 25.27
CA MET A 74 3.76 -1.82 24.60
C MET A 74 3.08 -0.81 25.51
N ALA A 75 2.81 0.38 24.97
CA ALA A 75 1.99 1.39 25.64
C ALA A 75 0.50 1.20 25.32
N ASP A 76 -0.36 1.94 26.01
CA ASP A 76 -1.75 2.13 25.57
C ASP A 76 -1.77 2.79 24.18
N LYS A 77 -2.79 2.47 23.38
CA LYS A 77 -2.93 2.97 22.01
C LYS A 77 -3.10 4.49 21.99
N PRO A 78 -2.22 5.27 21.32
CA PRO A 78 -2.44 6.69 21.11
C PRO A 78 -3.66 6.92 20.22
N ALA A 79 -4.61 7.71 20.73
CA ALA A 79 -5.77 8.16 19.97
C ALA A 79 -5.36 8.99 18.73
N GLU A 80 -4.16 9.58 18.77
CA GLU A 80 -3.53 10.31 17.67
C GLU A 80 -3.38 9.47 16.39
N ILE A 81 -3.23 8.14 16.47
CA ILE A 81 -3.20 7.26 15.29
C ILE A 81 -4.57 7.24 14.59
N GLU A 82 -5.66 7.05 15.34
CA GLU A 82 -7.00 7.00 14.76
C GLU A 82 -7.43 8.38 14.23
N GLN A 83 -7.10 9.44 14.96
CA GLN A 83 -7.30 10.82 14.52
C GLN A 83 -6.53 11.11 13.22
N ALA A 84 -5.28 10.68 13.09
CA ALA A 84 -4.51 10.87 11.86
C ALA A 84 -5.10 10.09 10.67
N VAL A 85 -5.62 8.88 10.89
CA VAL A 85 -6.32 8.11 9.84
C VAL A 85 -7.60 8.83 9.39
N GLN A 86 -8.40 9.37 10.33
CA GLN A 86 -9.60 10.16 10.01
C GLN A 86 -9.24 11.46 9.27
N MET A 87 -8.20 12.17 9.70
CA MET A 87 -7.68 13.36 9.03
C MET A 87 -7.21 13.06 7.60
N ALA A 88 -6.49 11.95 7.39
CA ALA A 88 -6.08 11.52 6.05
C ALA A 88 -7.28 11.17 5.15
N GLN A 89 -8.34 10.55 5.69
CA GLN A 89 -9.59 10.31 4.96
C GLN A 89 -10.30 11.64 4.59
N ALA A 90 -10.25 12.64 5.47
CA ALA A 90 -10.70 14.00 5.23
C ALA A 90 -9.75 14.84 4.33
N LYS A 91 -8.63 14.26 3.86
CA LYS A 91 -7.55 14.91 3.10
C LYS A 91 -6.80 16.02 3.85
N GLN A 92 -6.92 16.06 5.17
CA GLN A 92 -6.13 16.88 6.08
C GLN A 92 -4.76 16.22 6.30
N TYR A 93 -4.00 16.11 5.21
CA TYR A 93 -2.80 15.29 5.16
C TYR A 93 -1.68 15.84 6.05
N ASP A 94 -1.50 17.16 6.09
CA ASP A 94 -0.44 17.80 6.87
C ASP A 94 -0.67 17.65 8.38
N GLU A 95 -1.91 17.78 8.85
CA GLU A 95 -2.28 17.52 10.24
C GLU A 95 -2.15 16.04 10.61
N ALA A 96 -2.52 15.13 9.69
CA ALA A 96 -2.36 13.68 9.87
C ALA A 96 -0.87 13.28 9.98
N ILE A 97 -0.02 13.80 9.07
CA ILE A 97 1.42 13.58 9.07
C ILE A 97 2.02 14.07 10.40
N LYS A 98 1.74 15.31 10.79
CA LYS A 98 2.26 15.89 12.04
C LYS A 98 1.87 15.08 13.28
N LYS A 99 0.64 14.55 13.34
CA LYS A 99 0.20 13.66 14.43
C LYS A 99 0.98 12.35 14.46
N LEU A 100 1.20 11.72 13.31
CA LEU A 100 1.96 10.47 13.26
C LEU A 100 3.44 10.68 13.56
N GLU A 101 4.04 11.80 13.14
CA GLU A 101 5.42 12.15 13.49
C GLU A 101 5.60 12.35 15.02
N ASP A 102 4.63 12.97 15.69
CA ASP A 102 4.60 13.06 17.16
C ASP A 102 4.49 11.66 17.82
N VAL A 103 3.63 10.78 17.29
CA VAL A 103 3.55 9.38 17.75
C VAL A 103 4.88 8.65 17.56
N VAL A 104 5.52 8.78 16.40
CA VAL A 104 6.84 8.17 16.10
C VAL A 104 7.92 8.65 17.07
N ALA A 105 7.86 9.92 17.51
CA ALA A 105 8.79 10.47 18.49
C ALA A 105 8.50 9.99 19.92
N ARG A 106 7.24 10.07 20.37
CA ARG A 106 6.81 9.79 21.75
C ARG A 106 6.72 8.30 22.09
N TYR A 107 6.34 7.47 21.13
CA TYR A 107 6.12 6.03 21.32
C TYR A 107 7.26 5.18 20.78
N ARG A 108 8.46 5.77 20.65
CA ARG A 108 9.67 5.08 20.21
C ARG A 108 9.92 3.83 21.06
N PHE A 109 10.09 2.66 20.43
CA PHE A 109 10.24 1.36 21.10
C PHE A 109 9.01 0.87 21.90
N LEU A 110 7.83 1.48 21.71
CA LEU A 110 6.58 1.16 22.42
C LEU A 110 5.48 0.65 21.47
N GLU A 111 5.88 -0.08 20.41
CA GLU A 111 5.08 -0.63 19.30
C GLU A 111 4.41 0.39 18.36
N TRP A 112 3.83 1.46 18.90
CA TRP A 112 3.03 2.40 18.13
C TRP A 112 3.85 3.30 17.20
N ASP A 113 5.16 3.47 17.46
CA ASP A 113 6.05 4.14 16.51
C ASP A 113 6.19 3.35 15.21
N ASN A 114 6.27 2.02 15.26
CA ASN A 114 6.31 1.17 14.07
C ASN A 114 5.01 1.27 13.27
N GLN A 115 3.85 1.29 13.93
CA GLN A 115 2.57 1.47 13.24
C GLN A 115 2.44 2.86 12.61
N ALA A 116 2.86 3.92 13.30
CA ALA A 116 2.85 5.27 12.74
C ALA A 116 3.84 5.42 11.57
N ARG A 117 5.03 4.80 11.64
CA ARG A 117 5.98 4.68 10.52
C ARG A 117 5.40 3.92 9.32
N ALA A 118 4.52 2.95 9.53
CA ALA A 118 3.86 2.23 8.43
C ALA A 118 2.74 3.05 7.75
N LEU A 119 2.08 3.95 8.49
CA LEU A 119 1.01 4.81 7.96
C LEU A 119 1.52 6.04 7.20
N LEU A 120 2.61 6.65 7.67
CA LEU A 120 3.19 7.87 7.08
C LEU A 120 3.46 7.79 5.56
N PRO A 121 4.14 6.76 5.02
CA PRO A 121 4.45 6.68 3.60
C PRO A 121 3.20 6.68 2.71
N LYS A 122 2.14 5.99 3.16
CA LYS A 122 0.85 5.97 2.46
C LYS A 122 0.21 7.36 2.43
N ILE A 123 0.21 8.09 3.54
CA ILE A 123 -0.41 9.42 3.62
C ILE A 123 0.36 10.44 2.78
N TYR A 124 1.70 10.40 2.78
CA TYR A 124 2.49 11.21 1.83
C TYR A 124 2.19 10.87 0.37
N SER A 125 2.00 9.57 0.04
CA SER A 125 1.63 9.15 -1.32
C SER A 125 0.21 9.59 -1.70
N ASP A 126 -0.77 9.52 -0.79
CA ASP A 126 -2.15 9.98 -0.99
C ASP A 126 -2.24 11.52 -1.13
N LYS A 127 -1.30 12.25 -0.50
CA LYS A 127 -1.06 13.70 -0.69
C LYS A 127 -0.43 14.02 -2.06
N GLY A 128 0.24 13.05 -2.69
CA GLY A 128 1.03 13.24 -3.92
C GLY A 128 2.46 13.72 -3.67
N ASP A 129 2.91 13.78 -2.40
CA ASP A 129 4.30 14.05 -2.04
C ASP A 129 5.10 12.73 -2.09
N PHE A 130 5.36 12.27 -3.33
CA PHE A 130 6.02 11.00 -3.54
C PHE A 130 7.48 10.97 -3.04
N ALA A 131 8.14 12.13 -2.95
CA ALA A 131 9.51 12.22 -2.43
C ALA A 131 9.54 11.91 -0.92
N SER A 132 8.68 12.56 -0.14
CA SER A 132 8.54 12.28 1.30
C SER A 132 7.98 10.88 1.55
N ALA A 133 7.09 10.38 0.69
CA ALA A 133 6.59 9.01 0.74
C ALA A 133 7.72 7.99 0.59
N ILE A 134 8.57 8.12 -0.44
CA ILE A 134 9.70 7.21 -0.67
C ILE A 134 10.71 7.29 0.48
N SER A 135 11.04 8.49 0.96
CA SER A 135 11.89 8.64 2.15
C SER A 135 11.30 7.95 3.39
N SER A 136 9.98 7.99 3.55
CA SER A 136 9.28 7.33 4.65
C SER A 136 9.27 5.80 4.50
N TYR A 137 9.07 5.26 3.29
CA TYR A 137 9.23 3.83 3.01
C TYR A 137 10.66 3.35 3.25
N ASP A 138 11.67 4.08 2.77
CA ASP A 138 13.07 3.70 2.96
C ASP A 138 13.45 3.70 4.46
N LYS A 139 12.91 4.64 5.27
CA LYS A 139 13.02 4.64 6.74
C LYS A 139 12.30 3.45 7.38
N LEU A 140 11.09 3.10 6.92
CA LEU A 140 10.33 1.94 7.39
C LEU A 140 11.09 0.63 7.12
N PHE A 141 11.59 0.46 5.89
CA PHE A 141 12.38 -0.71 5.48
C PHE A 141 13.74 -0.82 6.19
N ALA A 142 14.28 0.28 6.70
CA ALA A 142 15.49 0.27 7.54
C ALA A 142 15.19 -0.07 9.01
N ALA A 143 14.05 0.39 9.54
CA ALA A 143 13.63 0.10 10.91
C ALA A 143 13.04 -1.31 11.08
N SER A 144 12.31 -1.80 10.07
CA SER A 144 11.72 -3.13 10.00
C SER A 144 12.01 -3.77 8.64
N PRO A 145 13.14 -4.49 8.48
CA PRO A 145 13.49 -5.15 7.22
C PRO A 145 12.41 -6.12 6.72
N LYS A 146 11.68 -6.77 7.62
CA LYS A 146 10.56 -7.68 7.31
C LYS A 146 9.43 -7.01 6.52
N SER A 147 9.22 -5.69 6.67
CA SER A 147 8.21 -4.97 5.89
C SER A 147 8.49 -4.95 4.38
N ARG A 148 9.69 -5.36 3.93
CA ARG A 148 10.01 -5.62 2.50
C ARG A 148 9.35 -6.90 1.95
N GLU A 149 8.80 -7.75 2.81
CA GLU A 149 8.11 -9.00 2.44
C GLU A 149 6.57 -8.84 2.53
N GLU A 150 6.10 -7.78 3.21
CA GLU A 150 4.68 -7.53 3.46
C GLU A 150 4.01 -6.90 2.23
N ALA A 151 3.16 -7.67 1.54
CA ALA A 151 2.48 -7.28 0.31
C ALA A 151 1.75 -5.92 0.42
N ASP A 152 1.10 -5.66 1.55
CA ASP A 152 0.36 -4.42 1.85
C ASP A 152 1.27 -3.19 2.03
N ILE A 153 2.58 -3.37 2.19
CA ILE A 153 3.58 -2.30 2.22
C ILE A 153 4.25 -2.16 0.84
N VAL A 154 4.71 -3.26 0.25
CA VAL A 154 5.53 -3.19 -0.99
C VAL A 154 4.73 -2.86 -2.25
N TRP A 155 3.44 -3.21 -2.33
CA TRP A 155 2.62 -2.80 -3.47
C TRP A 155 2.32 -1.30 -3.47
N PRO A 156 1.89 -0.68 -2.35
CA PRO A 156 1.83 0.78 -2.22
C PRO A 156 3.18 1.47 -2.45
N TYR A 157 4.31 0.89 -2.02
CA TYR A 157 5.63 1.42 -2.38
C TYR A 157 5.87 1.45 -3.89
N ARG A 158 5.59 0.35 -4.60
CA ARG A 158 5.68 0.30 -6.07
C ARG A 158 4.76 1.31 -6.75
N GLN A 159 3.55 1.52 -6.23
CA GLN A 159 2.63 2.57 -6.73
C GLN A 159 3.19 3.98 -6.48
N THR A 160 3.87 4.18 -5.35
CA THR A 160 4.57 5.43 -5.02
C THR A 160 5.74 5.67 -5.98
N LEU A 161 6.53 4.63 -6.32
CA LEU A 161 7.59 4.71 -7.33
C LEU A 161 7.04 5.08 -8.72
N MET A 162 5.89 4.52 -9.11
CA MET A 162 5.18 4.89 -10.34
C MET A 162 4.78 6.37 -10.34
N GLY A 163 4.16 6.85 -9.25
CA GLY A 163 3.77 8.26 -9.08
C GLY A 163 4.97 9.21 -9.11
N ALA A 164 6.09 8.81 -8.50
CA ALA A 164 7.37 9.51 -8.52
C ALA A 164 8.09 9.47 -9.87
N LYS A 165 7.57 8.71 -10.86
CA LYS A 165 8.23 8.43 -12.15
C LYS A 165 9.61 7.77 -12.00
N MET A 166 9.87 7.07 -10.89
CA MET A 166 11.09 6.30 -10.65
C MET A 166 11.02 4.93 -11.35
N TYR A 167 10.78 4.97 -12.65
CA TYR A 167 10.45 3.80 -13.45
C TYR A 167 11.55 2.74 -13.44
N ASP A 168 12.83 3.12 -13.51
CA ASP A 168 13.92 2.14 -13.56
C ASP A 168 14.01 1.32 -12.26
N LYS A 169 13.90 1.99 -11.09
CA LYS A 169 13.83 1.34 -9.77
C LYS A 169 12.57 0.46 -9.63
N LEU A 170 11.44 0.92 -10.18
CA LEU A 170 10.20 0.14 -10.20
C LEU A 170 10.33 -1.11 -11.08
N ILE A 171 10.83 -0.97 -12.31
CA ILE A 171 11.02 -2.05 -13.28
C ILE A 171 11.96 -3.11 -12.73
N GLN A 172 13.05 -2.71 -12.05
CA GLN A 172 13.92 -3.66 -11.35
C GLN A 172 13.15 -4.53 -10.35
N GLN A 173 12.37 -3.92 -9.44
CA GLN A 173 11.56 -4.68 -8.48
C GLN A 173 10.50 -5.56 -9.15
N LEU A 174 9.87 -5.08 -10.22
CA LEU A 174 8.86 -5.85 -10.94
C LEU A 174 9.46 -7.07 -11.64
N ASN A 175 10.70 -6.98 -12.14
CA ASN A 175 11.42 -8.13 -12.70
C ASN A 175 11.62 -9.25 -11.67
N GLU A 176 11.99 -8.90 -10.44
CA GLU A 176 12.15 -9.84 -9.32
C GLU A 176 10.81 -10.53 -8.98
N VAL A 177 9.72 -9.77 -8.90
CA VAL A 177 8.38 -10.31 -8.63
C VAL A 177 7.92 -11.25 -9.75
N ILE A 178 8.10 -10.87 -11.03
CA ILE A 178 7.72 -11.68 -12.19
C ILE A 178 8.50 -13.01 -12.24
N ALA A 179 9.76 -13.01 -11.82
CA ALA A 179 10.61 -14.20 -11.84
C ALA A 179 10.39 -15.15 -10.65
N GLY A 180 10.06 -14.63 -9.47
CA GLY A 180 10.06 -15.40 -8.22
C GLY A 180 8.73 -15.60 -7.50
N SER A 181 7.63 -14.97 -7.96
CA SER A 181 6.34 -14.99 -7.23
C SER A 181 5.32 -15.97 -7.81
N ALA A 182 4.25 -16.21 -7.06
CA ALA A 182 3.09 -16.96 -7.55
C ALA A 182 2.40 -16.23 -8.73
N ARG A 183 1.57 -16.97 -9.46
CA ARG A 183 1.00 -16.54 -10.75
C ARG A 183 0.19 -15.23 -10.68
N PRO A 184 -0.67 -14.98 -9.68
CA PRO A 184 -1.41 -13.72 -9.57
C PRO A 184 -0.48 -12.51 -9.39
N GLU A 185 0.54 -12.61 -8.52
CA GLU A 185 1.51 -11.56 -8.24
C GLU A 185 2.39 -11.26 -9.46
N ALA A 186 2.83 -12.30 -10.17
CA ALA A 186 3.59 -12.14 -11.41
C ALA A 186 2.77 -11.49 -12.53
N ALA A 187 1.47 -11.84 -12.66
CA ALA A 187 0.56 -11.18 -13.61
C ALA A 187 0.41 -9.68 -13.30
N ARG A 188 0.12 -9.35 -12.03
CA ARG A 188 0.01 -7.96 -11.54
C ARG A 188 1.30 -7.18 -11.79
N ALA A 189 2.45 -7.79 -11.54
CA ALA A 189 3.75 -7.16 -11.73
C ALA A 189 4.06 -6.90 -13.21
N GLN A 190 3.73 -7.84 -14.10
CA GLN A 190 3.95 -7.68 -15.53
C GLN A 190 3.05 -6.60 -16.14
N ILE A 191 1.79 -6.49 -15.70
CA ILE A 191 0.91 -5.37 -16.06
C ILE A 191 1.51 -4.04 -15.59
N MET A 192 1.97 -3.97 -14.34
CA MET A 192 2.56 -2.74 -13.80
C MET A 192 3.88 -2.36 -14.50
N ARG A 193 4.63 -3.34 -15.03
CA ARG A 193 5.84 -3.10 -15.81
C ARG A 193 5.49 -2.51 -17.18
N GLY A 194 4.45 -3.03 -17.82
CA GLY A 194 3.85 -2.44 -19.02
C GLY A 194 3.34 -1.02 -18.79
N ASP A 195 2.71 -0.74 -17.64
CA ASP A 195 2.26 0.62 -17.28
C ASP A 195 3.43 1.60 -17.15
N ALA A 196 4.56 1.17 -16.56
CA ALA A 196 5.76 1.99 -16.41
C ALA A 196 6.42 2.27 -17.77
N GLN A 197 6.56 1.24 -18.62
CA GLN A 197 7.07 1.37 -19.99
C GLN A 197 6.19 2.33 -20.82
N LEU A 198 4.87 2.18 -20.76
CA LEU A 198 3.91 3.06 -21.44
C LEU A 198 4.04 4.51 -20.96
N ALA A 199 4.21 4.72 -19.65
CA ALA A 199 4.44 6.05 -19.07
C ALA A 199 5.83 6.65 -19.39
N GLN A 200 6.77 5.83 -19.87
CA GLN A 200 8.04 6.24 -20.49
C GLN A 200 7.94 6.41 -22.03
N GLY A 201 6.75 6.22 -22.63
CA GLY A 201 6.55 6.29 -24.08
C GLY A 201 7.01 5.04 -24.85
N GLN A 202 7.38 3.96 -24.15
CA GLN A 202 7.84 2.70 -24.74
C GLN A 202 6.63 1.82 -25.11
N LEU A 203 6.00 2.13 -26.24
CA LEU A 203 4.78 1.47 -26.69
C LEU A 203 4.97 -0.03 -26.94
N GLU A 204 6.01 -0.43 -27.68
CA GLU A 204 6.23 -1.83 -28.05
C GLU A 204 6.58 -2.73 -26.85
N PRO A 205 7.47 -2.33 -25.91
CA PRO A 205 7.65 -3.05 -24.65
C PRO A 205 6.36 -3.17 -23.83
N ALA A 206 5.60 -2.09 -23.69
CA ALA A 206 4.34 -2.11 -22.94
C ALA A 206 3.32 -3.07 -23.55
N ALA A 207 3.12 -3.00 -24.87
CA ALA A 207 2.29 -3.94 -25.60
C ALA A 207 2.75 -5.38 -25.39
N LEU A 208 4.05 -5.66 -25.42
CA LEU A 208 4.60 -7.00 -25.22
C LEU A 208 4.30 -7.55 -23.82
N ASP A 209 4.41 -6.74 -22.76
CA ASP A 209 4.10 -7.19 -21.39
C ASP A 209 2.61 -7.42 -21.15
N TYR A 210 1.74 -6.58 -21.73
CA TYR A 210 0.29 -6.85 -21.72
C TYR A 210 -0.07 -8.10 -22.53
N LEU A 211 0.49 -8.27 -23.74
CA LEU A 211 0.27 -9.44 -24.59
C LEU A 211 0.77 -10.74 -23.93
N ARG A 212 1.94 -10.71 -23.28
CA ARG A 212 2.42 -11.83 -22.45
C ARG A 212 1.46 -12.12 -21.31
N THR A 213 0.90 -11.10 -20.66
CA THR A 213 0.01 -11.31 -19.52
C THR A 213 -1.28 -12.03 -19.95
N MET A 214 -1.93 -11.58 -21.02
CA MET A 214 -3.15 -12.24 -21.51
C MET A 214 -2.93 -13.67 -22.03
N VAL A 215 -1.71 -14.02 -22.45
CA VAL A 215 -1.36 -15.36 -22.97
C VAL A 215 -0.97 -16.32 -21.85
N LEU A 216 -0.15 -15.88 -20.89
CA LEU A 216 0.46 -16.75 -19.88
C LEU A 216 -0.41 -16.95 -18.63
N PHE A 217 -1.28 -16.00 -18.29
CA PHE A 217 -2.05 -16.00 -17.04
C PHE A 217 -3.55 -16.24 -17.23
N LYS A 218 -3.91 -17.19 -18.10
CA LYS A 218 -5.32 -17.48 -18.48
C LYS A 218 -6.27 -17.91 -17.34
N ALA A 219 -5.73 -18.32 -16.20
CA ALA A 219 -6.52 -18.64 -15.01
C ALA A 219 -6.92 -17.38 -14.21
N GLU A 220 -6.19 -16.27 -14.41
CA GLU A 220 -6.33 -15.03 -13.64
C GLU A 220 -7.23 -14.04 -14.39
N GLY A 221 -8.54 -14.33 -14.44
CA GLY A 221 -9.51 -13.65 -15.33
C GLY A 221 -9.49 -12.12 -15.24
N ASP A 222 -9.34 -11.54 -14.05
CA ASP A 222 -9.29 -10.09 -13.85
C ASP A 222 -8.05 -9.45 -14.49
N TYR A 223 -6.85 -10.02 -14.25
CA TYR A 223 -5.61 -9.55 -14.88
C TYR A 223 -5.62 -9.81 -16.39
N GLN A 224 -6.29 -10.88 -16.85
CA GLN A 224 -6.42 -11.17 -18.27
C GLN A 224 -7.29 -10.13 -19.00
N ALA A 225 -8.43 -9.73 -18.41
CA ALA A 225 -9.28 -8.67 -18.93
C ALA A 225 -8.55 -7.30 -18.96
N GLU A 226 -7.83 -6.96 -17.88
CA GLU A 226 -6.99 -5.75 -17.82
C GLU A 226 -5.92 -5.75 -18.91
N ALA A 227 -5.17 -6.86 -19.03
CA ALA A 227 -4.08 -7.00 -19.97
C ALA A 227 -4.57 -6.93 -21.43
N MET A 228 -5.69 -7.57 -21.77
CA MET A 228 -6.26 -7.47 -23.12
C MET A 228 -6.68 -6.03 -23.46
N PHE A 229 -7.33 -5.33 -22.53
CA PHE A 229 -7.71 -3.92 -22.74
C PHE A 229 -6.50 -3.00 -22.89
N LYS A 230 -5.49 -3.14 -22.05
CA LYS A 230 -4.25 -2.35 -22.13
C LYS A 230 -3.46 -2.67 -23.40
N ALA A 231 -3.33 -3.94 -23.77
CA ALA A 231 -2.74 -4.35 -25.05
C ALA A 231 -3.48 -3.72 -26.24
N ALA A 232 -4.82 -3.78 -26.26
CA ALA A 232 -5.64 -3.15 -27.30
C ALA A 232 -5.39 -1.63 -27.40
N SER A 233 -5.32 -0.95 -26.25
CA SER A 233 -5.08 0.51 -26.17
C SER A 233 -3.69 0.94 -26.67
N VAL A 234 -2.66 0.11 -26.47
CA VAL A 234 -1.32 0.40 -27.01
C VAL A 234 -1.21 0.00 -28.49
N LEU A 235 -1.82 -1.11 -28.90
CA LEU A 235 -1.91 -1.51 -30.30
C LEU A 235 -2.67 -0.48 -31.15
N GLU A 236 -3.71 0.16 -30.60
CA GLU A 236 -4.43 1.27 -31.26
C GLU A 236 -3.50 2.48 -31.51
N GLN A 237 -2.65 2.85 -30.54
CA GLN A 237 -1.65 3.91 -30.70
C GLN A 237 -0.60 3.55 -31.76
N LEU A 238 -0.20 2.27 -31.82
CA LEU A 238 0.69 1.70 -32.85
C LEU A 238 0.00 1.50 -34.22
N ARG A 239 -1.30 1.81 -34.35
CA ARG A 239 -2.14 1.60 -35.54
C ARG A 239 -2.23 0.14 -36.00
N ASP A 240 -2.05 -0.80 -35.07
CA ASP A 240 -2.12 -2.22 -35.33
C ASP A 240 -3.58 -2.72 -35.38
N SER A 241 -3.93 -3.42 -36.45
CA SER A 241 -5.30 -3.87 -36.72
C SER A 241 -5.86 -4.85 -35.67
N ARG A 242 -5.00 -5.50 -34.89
CA ARG A 242 -5.39 -6.44 -33.82
C ARG A 242 -6.06 -5.74 -32.64
N ALA A 243 -5.93 -4.42 -32.49
CA ALA A 243 -6.53 -3.65 -31.39
C ALA A 243 -8.05 -3.88 -31.26
N LYS A 244 -8.80 -3.78 -32.36
CA LYS A 244 -10.26 -3.99 -32.36
C LYS A 244 -10.67 -5.41 -31.99
N GLU A 245 -9.86 -6.40 -32.33
CA GLU A 245 -10.13 -7.80 -31.94
C GLU A 245 -9.93 -7.98 -30.44
N LEU A 246 -8.85 -7.46 -29.86
CA LEU A 246 -8.65 -7.54 -28.41
C LEU A 246 -9.76 -6.81 -27.63
N TYR A 247 -10.19 -5.62 -28.06
CA TYR A 247 -11.36 -4.97 -27.46
C TYR A 247 -12.62 -5.84 -27.54
N ARG A 248 -12.90 -6.44 -28.71
CA ARG A 248 -14.05 -7.36 -28.88
C ARG A 248 -13.98 -8.51 -27.89
N ARG A 249 -12.82 -9.16 -27.78
CA ARG A 249 -12.60 -10.27 -26.82
C ARG A 249 -12.85 -9.86 -25.37
N VAL A 250 -12.39 -8.68 -24.93
CA VAL A 250 -12.72 -8.17 -23.58
C VAL A 250 -14.24 -8.12 -23.34
N THR A 251 -15.02 -7.68 -24.34
CA THR A 251 -16.48 -7.57 -24.22
C THR A 251 -17.22 -8.91 -24.22
N GLN A 252 -16.64 -9.94 -24.83
CA GLN A 252 -17.24 -11.27 -25.01
C GLN A 252 -16.80 -12.26 -23.93
N GLU A 253 -15.51 -12.30 -23.61
CA GLU A 253 -14.91 -13.21 -22.64
C GLU A 253 -15.03 -12.69 -21.20
N TYR A 254 -15.06 -11.36 -21.00
CA TYR A 254 -15.11 -10.73 -19.66
C TYR A 254 -16.20 -9.65 -19.53
N PRO A 255 -17.48 -9.95 -19.85
CA PRO A 255 -18.56 -8.94 -19.92
C PRO A 255 -18.84 -8.22 -18.60
N GLY A 256 -18.50 -8.83 -17.46
CA GLY A 256 -18.60 -8.24 -16.12
C GLY A 256 -17.36 -7.49 -15.64
N SER A 257 -16.25 -7.51 -16.39
CA SER A 257 -15.02 -6.79 -16.01
C SER A 257 -15.20 -5.27 -16.10
N PRO A 258 -14.46 -4.47 -15.31
CA PRO A 258 -14.46 -3.02 -15.44
C PRO A 258 -13.97 -2.53 -16.82
N TYR A 259 -13.30 -3.38 -17.59
CA TYR A 259 -12.78 -3.09 -18.93
C TYR A 259 -13.78 -3.36 -20.07
N ALA A 260 -14.90 -4.05 -19.81
CA ALA A 260 -15.90 -4.39 -20.83
C ALA A 260 -16.60 -3.15 -21.43
N ALA A 261 -17.06 -2.21 -20.60
CA ALA A 261 -17.71 -1.00 -21.08
C ALA A 261 -16.76 -0.06 -21.84
N PRO A 262 -15.53 0.23 -21.36
CA PRO A 262 -14.50 0.92 -22.14
C PRO A 262 -14.17 0.24 -23.48
N SER A 263 -14.10 -1.10 -23.51
CA SER A 263 -13.82 -1.85 -24.74
C SER A 263 -14.96 -1.77 -25.76
N ARG A 264 -16.23 -1.79 -25.32
CA ARG A 264 -17.38 -1.58 -26.23
C ARG A 264 -17.34 -0.20 -26.90
N ALA A 265 -16.83 0.83 -26.23
CA ALA A 265 -16.72 2.18 -26.77
C ALA A 265 -15.61 2.36 -27.84
N LYS A 266 -14.86 1.30 -28.16
CA LYS A 266 -13.71 1.30 -29.08
C LYS A 266 -13.93 0.53 -30.39
N LEU A 267 -15.09 -0.10 -30.55
CA LEU A 267 -15.43 -0.96 -31.70
C LEU A 267 -16.05 -0.16 -32.85
#